data_AF-A0A0A9CV56-F1
#
_entry.id   AF-A0A0A9CV56-F1
#
_cell.length_a   1.000
_cell.length_b   1.000
_cell.length_c   1.000
_cell.angle_alpha   90.00
_cell.angle_beta   90.00
_cell.angle_gamma   90.00
#
_symmetry.space_group_name_H-M   'P 1'
#
loop_
_entity.id
_entity.type
_entity.pdbx_description
1 polymer ?
#
loop_
_entity_poly.entity_id
_entity_poly.type
_entity_poly.pdbx_seq_one_letter_code
_entity_poly.pdbx_strand_id
1 'polypeptide(L)'
;MPYSTGCKTALSNFEAALDYRNVPDPAVMVSFPIVGDPDNAALVAWTTTPWTLPSNLALCVNANLMYAKVKDKSTGAAYVVAESRLDQLPVKAKASGKKQPSSKGSNAEAVLDGLDKESYELLAKIPGSSLVGLKYTPLFDFFIDFQDTAFRVIADNYVTDDSGTGVVHCAPAFGEDDHRVCLAAGIIEV
;
A
#
# COMPACT_ATOMS: atom_id res chain seq x y z
N MET A 1 -2.35 9.47 18.53
CA MET A 1 -1.82 10.62 19.30
C MET A 1 -0.42 10.96 18.79
N PRO A 2 -0.11 12.24 18.51
CA PRO A 2 1.27 12.66 18.24
C PRO A 2 2.16 12.44 19.47
N TYR A 3 3.38 11.95 19.27
CA TYR A 3 4.30 11.62 20.37
C TYR A 3 5.70 12.18 20.11
N SER A 4 6.27 12.88 21.10
CA SER A 4 7.64 13.39 21.04
C SER A 4 8.59 12.39 21.71
N THR A 5 9.48 11.78 20.92
CA THR A 5 10.52 10.88 21.45
C THR A 5 11.57 11.62 22.29
N GLY A 6 11.84 12.90 21.99
CA GLY A 6 12.78 13.73 22.74
C GLY A 6 12.26 14.09 24.14
N CYS A 7 10.97 14.43 24.24
CA CYS A 7 10.33 14.76 25.52
C CYS A 7 9.69 13.54 26.22
N LYS A 8 9.60 12.40 25.53
CA LYS A 8 8.97 11.16 26.00
C LYS A 8 7.52 11.35 26.45
N THR A 9 6.77 12.19 25.76
CA THR A 9 5.38 12.52 26.09
C THR A 9 4.53 12.69 24.84
N ALA A 10 3.23 12.46 25.01
CA ALA A 10 2.23 12.80 24.00
C ALA A 10 2.12 14.32 23.86
N LEU A 11 1.81 14.76 22.63
CA LEU A 11 1.53 16.15 22.30
C LEU A 11 0.06 16.29 21.92
N SER A 12 -0.49 17.49 22.12
CA SER A 12 -1.80 17.87 21.59
C SER A 12 -1.74 18.10 20.08
N ASN A 13 -2.91 18.06 19.43
CA ASN A 13 -3.02 18.36 18.00
C ASN A 13 -2.58 19.80 17.68
N PHE A 14 -2.81 20.76 18.60
CA PHE A 14 -2.36 22.13 18.42
C PHE A 14 -0.83 22.24 18.46
N GLU A 15 -0.15 21.54 19.37
CA GLU A 15 1.32 21.54 19.44
C GLU A 15 1.96 20.90 18.21
N ALA A 16 1.41 19.78 17.73
CA ALA A 16 1.92 19.09 16.55
C ALA A 16 1.85 19.96 15.28
N ALA A 17 0.89 20.88 15.20
CA ALA A 17 0.70 21.75 14.04
C ALA A 17 1.62 22.98 13.99
N LEU A 18 2.31 23.31 15.08
CA LEU A 18 3.10 24.55 15.18
C LEU A 18 4.44 24.51 14.42
N ASP A 19 5.01 23.32 14.18
CA ASP A 19 6.38 23.18 13.67
C ASP A 19 6.48 22.11 12.57
N TYR A 20 5.60 22.21 11.56
CA TYR A 20 5.75 21.40 10.35
C TYR A 20 7.00 21.79 9.57
N ARG A 21 7.80 20.78 9.20
CA ARG A 21 9.06 20.96 8.46
C ARG A 21 9.10 20.05 7.24
N ASN A 22 9.76 20.52 6.19
CA ASN A 22 10.08 19.69 5.05
C ASN A 22 11.27 18.79 5.40
N VAL A 23 11.06 17.48 5.35
CA VAL A 23 12.08 16.47 5.59
C VAL A 23 12.15 15.52 4.40
N PRO A 24 13.35 15.05 4.02
CA PRO A 24 13.48 14.00 3.04
C PRO A 24 13.18 12.64 3.68
N ASP A 25 12.05 12.04 3.31
CA ASP A 25 11.70 10.68 3.72
C ASP A 25 11.97 9.66 2.60
N PRO A 26 12.33 8.41 2.96
CA PRO A 26 12.36 7.33 1.97
C PRO A 26 10.96 7.08 1.44
N ALA A 27 10.87 6.66 0.18
CA ALA A 27 9.62 6.20 -0.44
C ALA A 27 9.87 4.79 -1.00
N VAL A 28 9.25 3.78 -0.39
CA VAL A 28 9.46 2.38 -0.76
C VAL A 28 8.16 1.73 -1.16
N MET A 29 8.26 0.83 -2.14
CA MET A 29 7.19 -0.09 -2.51
C MET A 29 7.58 -1.48 -2.05
N VAL A 30 6.65 -2.16 -1.39
CA VAL A 30 6.91 -3.47 -0.79
C VAL A 30 5.84 -4.46 -1.24
N SER A 31 6.29 -5.63 -1.69
CA SER A 31 5.43 -6.70 -2.19
C SER A 31 5.05 -7.67 -1.08
N PHE A 32 3.76 -8.00 -0.98
CA PHE A 32 3.17 -8.97 -0.07
C PHE A 32 2.57 -10.12 -0.89
N PRO A 33 3.24 -11.28 -0.97
CA PRO A 33 2.77 -12.41 -1.76
C PRO A 33 1.40 -12.91 -1.31
N ILE A 34 0.46 -13.08 -2.24
CA ILE A 34 -0.87 -13.60 -1.95
C ILE A 34 -0.80 -15.12 -1.80
N VAL A 35 -1.38 -15.65 -0.73
CA VAL A 35 -1.39 -17.09 -0.47
C VAL A 35 -2.42 -17.76 -1.37
N GLY A 36 -1.97 -18.73 -2.18
CA GLY A 36 -2.85 -19.54 -3.03
C GLY A 36 -3.23 -18.92 -4.38
N ASP A 37 -2.60 -17.80 -4.77
CA ASP A 37 -2.81 -17.22 -6.10
C ASP A 37 -2.11 -18.07 -7.20
N PRO A 38 -2.80 -18.43 -8.31
CA PRO A 38 -2.23 -19.26 -9.38
C PRO A 38 -1.00 -18.65 -10.07
N ASP A 39 -0.90 -17.33 -10.10
CA ASP A 39 0.20 -16.61 -10.77
C ASP A 39 1.27 -16.14 -9.77
N ASN A 40 1.21 -16.59 -8.51
CA ASN A 40 2.05 -16.13 -7.40
C ASN A 40 2.07 -14.61 -7.28
N ALA A 41 0.91 -13.97 -7.46
CA ALA A 41 0.82 -12.52 -7.43
C ALA A 41 1.05 -11.95 -6.03
N ALA A 42 1.60 -10.73 -5.97
CA ALA A 42 1.83 -10.00 -4.74
C ALA A 42 1.08 -8.66 -4.74
N LEU A 43 0.47 -8.32 -3.60
CA LEU A 43 -0.06 -6.98 -3.36
C LEU A 43 1.11 -6.03 -3.13
N VAL A 44 1.12 -4.88 -3.79
CA VAL A 44 2.20 -3.90 -3.63
C VAL A 44 1.69 -2.72 -2.83
N ALA A 45 2.22 -2.53 -1.63
CA ALA A 45 1.93 -1.37 -0.80
C ALA A 45 3.07 -0.35 -0.87
N TRP A 46 2.74 0.93 -0.78
CA TRP A 46 3.70 2.02 -0.68
C TRP A 46 3.73 2.59 0.73
N THR A 47 4.91 2.97 1.20
CA THR A 47 5.07 3.64 2.49
C THR A 47 6.26 4.60 2.51
N THR A 48 6.12 5.68 3.29
CA THR A 48 7.21 6.58 3.66
C THR A 48 7.83 6.27 5.02
N THR A 49 7.24 5.34 5.77
CA THR A 49 7.66 4.97 7.12
C THR A 49 8.04 3.48 7.19
N PRO A 50 9.14 3.04 6.53
CA PRO A 50 9.53 1.62 6.51
C PRO A 50 9.69 0.98 7.89
N TRP A 51 10.01 1.78 8.91
CA TRP A 51 10.14 1.35 10.30
C TRP A 51 8.83 0.82 10.91
N THR A 52 7.68 1.08 10.30
CA THR A 52 6.37 0.55 10.72
C THR A 52 6.05 -0.83 10.13
N LEU A 53 6.78 -1.26 9.08
CA LEU A 53 6.55 -2.55 8.39
C LEU A 53 6.64 -3.78 9.30
N PRO A 54 7.53 -3.86 10.30
CA PRO A 54 7.54 -4.96 11.26
C PRO A 54 6.22 -5.14 12.01
N SER A 55 5.44 -4.07 12.19
CA SER A 55 4.14 -4.05 12.89
C SER A 55 2.95 -4.13 11.93
N ASN A 56 3.18 -4.55 10.68
CA ASN A 56 2.10 -4.79 9.74
C ASN A 56 1.23 -5.95 10.20
N LEU A 57 -0.09 -5.74 10.23
CA LEU A 57 -1.07 -6.78 10.58
C LEU A 57 -2.13 -6.98 9.48
N ALA A 58 -2.28 -6.04 8.56
CA ALA A 58 -3.25 -6.12 7.47
C ALA A 58 -2.81 -5.32 6.24
N LEU A 59 -3.50 -5.53 5.13
CA LEU A 59 -3.45 -4.64 3.97
C LEU A 59 -4.85 -4.07 3.74
N CYS A 60 -4.98 -2.75 3.64
CA CYS A 60 -6.23 -2.10 3.33
C CYS A 60 -6.31 -1.72 1.85
N VAL A 61 -7.46 -2.04 1.25
CA VAL A 61 -7.84 -1.65 -0.11
C VAL A 61 -9.14 -0.85 -0.09
N ASN A 62 -9.50 -0.20 -1.18
CA ASN A 62 -10.81 0.40 -1.33
C ASN A 62 -11.72 -0.54 -2.13
N ALA A 63 -12.85 -0.95 -1.55
CA ALA A 63 -13.77 -1.89 -2.20
C ALA A 63 -14.41 -1.34 -3.49
N ASN A 64 -14.49 -0.01 -3.63
CA ASN A 64 -15.09 0.68 -4.77
C ASN A 64 -14.10 0.95 -5.91
N LEU A 65 -12.80 0.76 -5.68
CA LEU A 65 -11.77 0.96 -6.71
C LEU A 65 -11.54 -0.32 -7.52
N MET A 66 -11.09 -0.12 -8.75
CA MET A 66 -10.61 -1.20 -9.61
C MET A 66 -9.11 -1.39 -9.42
N TYR A 67 -8.71 -2.65 -9.29
CA TYR A 67 -7.32 -3.08 -9.19
C TYR A 67 -6.92 -3.80 -10.47
N ALA A 68 -5.65 -3.70 -10.83
CA ALA A 68 -5.05 -4.36 -11.97
C ALA A 68 -4.00 -5.35 -11.48
N LYS A 69 -4.14 -6.60 -11.93
CA LYS A 69 -3.12 -7.63 -11.83
C LYS A 69 -2.21 -7.50 -13.05
N VAL A 70 -0.96 -7.15 -12.83
CA VAL A 70 0.04 -6.94 -13.89
C VAL A 70 1.22 -7.87 -13.71
N LYS A 71 1.81 -8.35 -14.80
CA LYS A 71 3.01 -9.17 -14.81
C LYS A 71 4.19 -8.33 -15.28
N ASP A 72 5.25 -8.28 -14.49
CA ASP A 72 6.52 -7.73 -14.93
C ASP A 72 7.19 -8.69 -15.91
N LYS A 73 7.46 -8.22 -17.13
CA LYS A 73 8.08 -9.04 -18.18
C LYS A 73 9.54 -9.37 -17.88
N SER A 74 10.20 -8.58 -17.05
CA SER A 74 11.62 -8.73 -16.73
C SER A 74 11.88 -9.72 -15.61
N THR A 75 11.05 -9.72 -14.56
CA THR A 75 11.17 -10.64 -13.42
C THR A 75 10.23 -11.84 -13.54
N GLY A 76 9.18 -11.73 -14.34
CA GLY A 76 8.09 -12.71 -14.42
C GLY A 76 7.11 -12.65 -13.25
N ALA A 77 7.33 -11.76 -12.27
CA ALA A 77 6.49 -11.64 -11.08
C ALA A 77 5.17 -10.91 -11.41
N ALA A 78 4.09 -11.31 -10.74
CA ALA A 78 2.79 -10.66 -10.83
C ALA A 78 2.55 -9.74 -9.63
N TYR A 79 1.99 -8.56 -9.89
CA TYR A 79 1.72 -7.51 -8.93
C TYR A 79 0.26 -7.07 -9.01
N VAL A 80 -0.33 -6.74 -7.87
CA VAL A 80 -1.68 -6.17 -7.77
C VAL A 80 -1.58 -4.76 -7.22
N VAL A 81 -2.05 -3.78 -8.00
CA VAL A 81 -2.10 -2.35 -7.66
C VAL A 81 -3.40 -1.73 -8.15
N ALA A 82 -3.78 -0.55 -7.65
CA ALA A 82 -4.93 0.18 -8.19
C ALA A 82 -4.70 0.54 -9.66
N GLU A 83 -5.76 0.41 -10.47
CA GLU A 83 -5.68 0.64 -11.92
C GLU A 83 -5.21 2.07 -12.24
N SER A 84 -5.66 3.05 -11.46
CA SER A 84 -5.28 4.46 -11.56
C SER A 84 -3.83 4.76 -11.18
N ARG A 85 -3.10 3.78 -10.63
CA ARG A 85 -1.74 3.96 -10.08
C ARG A 85 -0.68 3.13 -10.80
N LEU A 86 -1.00 2.59 -11.97
CA LEU A 86 -0.07 1.75 -12.74
C LEU A 86 1.24 2.47 -13.09
N ASP A 87 1.18 3.77 -13.33
CA ASP A 87 2.32 4.65 -13.70
C ASP A 87 3.34 4.80 -12.57
N GLN A 88 2.94 4.50 -11.34
CA GLN A 88 3.81 4.59 -10.16
C GLN A 88 4.70 3.36 -10.01
N LEU A 89 4.37 2.26 -10.70
CA LEU A 89 5.20 1.07 -10.65
C LEU A 89 6.60 1.36 -11.22
N PRO A 90 7.65 0.81 -10.60
CA PRO A 90 9.02 1.09 -11.01
C PRO A 90 9.31 0.50 -12.39
N VAL A 91 9.34 1.34 -13.41
CA VAL A 91 9.86 0.98 -14.73
C VAL A 91 11.37 0.75 -14.60
N LYS A 92 11.88 -0.41 -15.03
CA LYS A 92 13.33 -0.59 -15.14
C LYS A 92 13.85 0.41 -16.17
N ALA A 93 14.58 1.41 -15.69
CA ALA A 93 15.17 2.42 -16.54
C ALA A 93 16.08 1.74 -17.58
N LYS A 94 15.81 1.98 -18.88
CA LYS A 94 16.88 1.99 -19.88
C LYS A 94 17.95 2.93 -19.32
N ALA A 95 19.21 2.52 -19.32
CA ALA A 95 20.35 3.30 -18.83
C ALA A 95 20.50 4.64 -19.59
N SER A 96 19.70 5.65 -19.27
CA SER A 96 19.93 7.05 -19.62
C SER A 96 18.94 7.92 -18.85
N GLY A 97 19.49 8.83 -18.03
CA GLY A 97 18.73 9.71 -17.15
C GLY A 97 17.71 10.56 -17.88
N LYS A 98 16.43 10.32 -17.61
CA LYS A 98 15.38 11.33 -17.72
C LYS A 98 14.54 11.31 -16.45
N LYS A 99 14.55 12.46 -15.77
CA LYS A 99 13.74 12.78 -14.60
C LYS A 99 12.27 12.45 -14.86
N GLN A 100 11.67 11.68 -13.95
CA GLN A 100 10.23 11.49 -13.82
C GLN A 100 9.54 12.87 -13.73
N PRO A 101 8.55 13.19 -14.57
CA PRO A 101 7.72 14.36 -14.37
C PRO A 101 6.77 14.11 -13.18
N SER A 102 6.66 15.11 -12.31
CA SER A 102 5.64 15.20 -11.27
C SER A 102 4.24 15.18 -11.89
N SER A 103 3.43 14.17 -11.58
CA SER A 103 2.03 14.10 -12.02
C SER A 103 1.19 15.12 -11.25
N LYS A 104 0.82 16.21 -11.93
CA LYS A 104 -0.33 17.07 -11.59
C LYS A 104 -1.62 16.29 -11.85
N GLY A 105 -2.61 16.50 -10.98
CA GLY A 105 -3.86 15.77 -10.95
C GLY A 105 -4.80 15.94 -12.15
N SER A 106 -5.90 15.18 -12.03
CA SER A 106 -7.17 15.17 -12.74
C SER A 106 -7.17 14.80 -14.24
N ASN A 107 -7.67 13.60 -14.54
CA ASN A 107 -8.95 13.41 -15.26
C ASN A 107 -9.33 11.91 -15.36
N ALA A 108 -10.60 11.61 -15.06
CA ALA A 108 -11.16 10.29 -14.78
C ALA A 108 -11.49 9.42 -16.03
N GLU A 109 -10.88 9.68 -17.19
CA GLU A 109 -11.18 8.94 -18.43
C GLU A 109 -9.96 8.34 -19.15
N ALA A 110 -8.79 8.30 -18.51
CA ALA A 110 -7.57 7.72 -19.09
C ALA A 110 -6.90 6.69 -18.16
N VAL A 111 -7.66 5.76 -17.59
CA VAL A 111 -7.12 4.81 -16.59
C VAL A 111 -6.34 3.64 -17.23
N LEU A 112 -6.42 3.45 -18.56
CA LEU A 112 -5.72 2.39 -19.30
C LEU A 112 -4.41 2.82 -19.98
N ASP A 113 -4.10 4.12 -20.01
CA ASP A 113 -3.05 4.67 -20.89
C ASP A 113 -1.70 4.89 -20.19
N GLY A 114 -1.63 4.62 -18.88
CA GLY A 114 -0.46 4.87 -18.05
C GLY A 114 0.39 3.62 -17.72
N LEU A 115 -0.07 2.43 -18.12
CA LEU A 115 0.74 1.21 -18.02
C LEU A 115 1.86 1.23 -19.06
N ASP A 116 3.12 1.16 -18.60
CA ASP A 116 4.25 0.91 -19.48
C ASP A 116 4.17 -0.53 -20.05
N LYS A 117 3.58 -0.66 -21.24
CA LYS A 117 3.41 -1.94 -21.94
C LYS A 117 4.74 -2.58 -22.33
N GLU A 118 5.86 -1.85 -22.32
CA GLU A 118 7.19 -2.42 -22.53
C GLU A 118 7.64 -3.25 -21.32
N SER A 119 7.44 -2.76 -20.11
CA SER A 119 7.88 -3.45 -18.88
C SER A 119 6.82 -4.38 -18.29
N TYR A 120 5.54 -4.03 -18.43
CA TYR A 120 4.44 -4.73 -17.77
C TYR A 120 3.39 -5.24 -18.77
N GLU A 121 2.75 -6.35 -18.40
CA GLU A 121 1.63 -6.95 -19.11
C GLU A 121 0.40 -6.98 -18.19
N LEU A 122 -0.73 -6.45 -18.64
CA LEU A 122 -1.98 -6.53 -17.87
C LEU A 122 -2.57 -7.94 -17.97
N LEU A 123 -2.72 -8.62 -16.83
CA LEU A 123 -3.31 -9.96 -16.76
C LEU A 123 -4.82 -9.90 -16.54
N ALA A 124 -5.26 -9.12 -15.55
CA ALA A 124 -6.67 -9.04 -15.18
C ALA A 124 -7.01 -7.72 -14.47
N LYS A 125 -8.28 -7.34 -14.54
CA LYS A 125 -8.86 -6.31 -13.68
C LYS A 125 -9.71 -6.96 -12.61
N ILE A 126 -9.57 -6.52 -11.37
CA ILE A 126 -10.17 -7.13 -10.19
C ILE A 126 -10.85 -6.01 -9.40
N PRO A 127 -12.14 -6.11 -9.07
CA PRO A 127 -12.76 -5.13 -8.18
C PRO A 127 -12.18 -5.27 -6.77
N GLY A 128 -11.93 -4.14 -6.08
CA GLY A 128 -11.32 -4.15 -4.75
C GLY A 128 -12.09 -4.98 -3.73
N SER A 129 -13.41 -5.05 -3.86
CA SER A 129 -14.27 -5.92 -3.05
C SER A 129 -13.92 -7.41 -3.13
N SER A 130 -13.38 -7.88 -4.26
CA SER A 130 -12.95 -9.28 -4.44
C SER A 130 -11.59 -9.59 -3.81
N LEU A 131 -10.82 -8.56 -3.45
CA LEU A 131 -9.54 -8.73 -2.76
C LEU A 131 -9.72 -8.93 -1.26
N VAL A 132 -10.85 -8.48 -0.70
CA VAL A 132 -11.12 -8.54 0.74
C VAL A 132 -11.13 -9.99 1.23
N GLY A 133 -10.39 -10.26 2.30
CA GLY A 133 -10.27 -11.59 2.89
C GLY A 133 -9.15 -12.44 2.32
N LEU A 134 -8.50 -12.04 1.22
CA LEU A 134 -7.31 -12.73 0.72
C LEU A 134 -6.21 -12.71 1.79
N LYS A 135 -5.60 -13.87 2.05
CA LYS A 135 -4.43 -13.98 2.93
C LYS A 135 -3.15 -13.66 2.15
N TYR A 136 -2.17 -13.08 2.83
CA TYR A 136 -0.85 -12.81 2.27
C TYR A 136 0.24 -13.29 3.23
N THR A 137 1.44 -13.53 2.69
CA THR A 137 2.62 -13.87 3.49
C THR A 137 3.20 -12.58 4.10
N PRO A 138 3.29 -12.46 5.43
CA PRO A 138 3.87 -11.27 6.05
C PRO A 138 5.36 -11.13 5.74
N LEU A 139 5.87 -9.90 5.80
CA LEU A 139 7.29 -9.60 5.57
C LEU A 139 8.18 -10.09 6.70
N PHE A 140 7.64 -10.13 7.90
CA PHE A 140 8.33 -10.51 9.13
C PHE A 140 7.47 -11.50 9.92
N ASP A 141 8.13 -12.35 10.68
CA ASP A 141 7.58 -13.42 11.49
C ASP A 141 7.22 -13.00 12.93
N PHE A 142 7.44 -11.73 13.30
CA PHE A 142 7.24 -11.22 14.67
C PHE A 142 5.84 -11.41 15.25
N PHE A 143 4.81 -11.39 14.41
CA PHE A 143 3.40 -11.47 14.82
C PHE A 143 2.70 -12.69 14.23
N ILE A 144 3.44 -13.74 13.87
CA ILE A 144 2.87 -14.93 13.22
C ILE A 144 1.78 -15.62 14.05
N ASP A 145 1.81 -15.46 15.37
CA ASP A 145 0.78 -15.97 16.29
C ASP A 145 -0.61 -15.37 16.03
N PHE A 146 -0.69 -14.21 15.36
CA PHE A 146 -1.95 -13.58 14.96
C PHE A 146 -2.49 -14.06 13.60
N GLN A 147 -1.87 -15.05 12.94
CA GLN A 147 -2.23 -15.49 11.58
C GLN A 147 -3.67 -15.99 11.38
N ASP A 148 -4.36 -16.33 12.46
CA ASP A 148 -5.76 -16.75 12.43
C ASP A 148 -6.69 -15.58 12.13
N THR A 149 -6.36 -14.37 12.61
CA THR A 149 -7.17 -13.16 12.46
C THR A 149 -6.54 -12.11 11.52
N ALA A 150 -5.21 -12.00 11.54
CA ALA A 150 -4.40 -11.03 10.82
C ALA A 150 -3.91 -11.54 9.44
N PHE A 151 -3.00 -10.77 8.82
CA PHE A 151 -2.34 -11.06 7.54
C PHE A 151 -3.31 -11.36 6.39
N ARG A 152 -4.37 -10.55 6.34
CA ARG A 152 -5.36 -10.58 5.27
C ARG A 152 -5.71 -9.18 4.80
N VAL A 153 -6.32 -9.13 3.63
CA VAL A 153 -6.81 -7.89 3.05
C VAL A 153 -8.12 -7.48 3.72
N ILE A 154 -8.22 -6.21 4.06
CA ILE A 154 -9.42 -5.54 4.59
C ILE A 154 -9.76 -4.35 3.69
N ALA A 155 -10.97 -3.79 3.84
CA ALA A 155 -11.38 -2.65 3.03
C ALA A 155 -11.92 -1.49 3.86
N ASP A 156 -11.59 -0.28 3.44
CA ASP A 156 -12.14 0.98 3.94
C ASP A 156 -12.01 2.07 2.88
N ASN A 157 -12.85 3.11 2.98
CA ASN A 157 -12.92 4.18 2.00
C ASN A 157 -11.84 5.26 2.19
N TYR A 158 -11.05 5.21 3.28
CA TYR A 158 -9.93 6.15 3.48
C TYR A 158 -8.80 5.94 2.45
N VAL A 159 -8.73 4.76 1.84
CA VAL A 159 -7.78 4.48 0.75
C VAL A 159 -8.28 5.15 -0.53
N THR A 160 -7.50 6.10 -1.03
CA THR A 160 -7.80 6.93 -2.21
C THR A 160 -6.91 6.56 -3.40
N ASP A 161 -7.23 7.11 -4.56
CA ASP A 161 -6.53 6.90 -5.83
C ASP A 161 -5.50 8.01 -6.17
N ASP A 162 -5.20 8.91 -5.22
CA ASP A 162 -4.31 10.05 -5.41
C ASP A 162 -2.87 9.80 -4.93
N SER A 163 -2.66 8.82 -4.04
CA SER A 163 -1.36 8.53 -3.42
C SER A 163 -1.00 7.04 -3.39
N GLY A 164 0.31 6.75 -3.34
CA GLY A 164 0.84 5.39 -3.26
C GLY A 164 0.45 4.49 -4.44
N THR A 165 0.08 3.24 -4.12
CA THR A 165 -0.30 2.18 -5.07
C THR A 165 -1.78 1.81 -5.00
N GLY A 166 -2.55 2.47 -4.13
CA GLY A 166 -3.93 2.09 -3.79
C GLY A 166 -4.06 0.86 -2.89
N VAL A 167 -2.94 0.32 -2.39
CA VAL A 167 -2.90 -0.65 -1.29
C VAL A 167 -2.12 -0.04 -0.14
N VAL A 168 -2.72 -0.01 1.05
CA VAL A 168 -2.11 0.56 2.25
C VAL A 168 -1.73 -0.57 3.19
N HIS A 169 -0.49 -0.56 3.68
CA HIS A 169 -0.11 -1.47 4.76
C HIS A 169 -0.60 -0.89 6.08
N CYS A 170 -1.21 -1.71 6.92
CA CYS A 170 -1.79 -1.25 8.19
C CYS A 170 -0.92 -1.66 9.37
N ALA A 171 -0.51 -0.69 10.17
CA ALA A 171 0.20 -0.86 11.43
C ALA A 171 -0.59 -0.19 12.58
N PRO A 172 -1.54 -0.92 13.22
CA PRO A 172 -2.52 -0.34 14.15
C PRO A 172 -1.95 0.44 15.34
N ALA A 173 -0.72 0.16 15.75
CA ALA A 173 -0.07 0.88 16.84
C ALA A 173 0.43 2.29 16.43
N PHE A 174 0.48 2.61 15.13
CA PHE A 174 1.13 3.81 14.61
C PHE A 174 0.23 4.69 13.73
N GLY A 175 -0.99 4.24 13.41
CA GLY A 175 -1.95 4.99 12.60
C GLY A 175 -3.35 4.95 13.20
N GLU A 176 -4.04 6.10 13.23
CA GLU A 176 -5.41 6.19 13.72
C GLU A 176 -6.40 5.44 12.82
N ASP A 177 -6.30 5.64 11.50
CA ASP A 177 -7.11 4.91 10.53
C ASP A 177 -6.78 3.42 10.53
N ASP A 178 -5.49 3.06 10.58
CA ASP A 178 -5.06 1.67 10.68
C ASP A 178 -5.66 0.98 11.90
N HIS A 179 -5.64 1.65 13.06
CA HIS A 179 -6.26 1.17 14.29
C HIS A 179 -7.77 0.97 14.12
N ARG A 180 -8.47 2.01 13.65
CA ARG A 180 -9.93 1.99 13.45
C ARG A 180 -10.37 0.86 12.52
N VAL A 181 -9.69 0.70 11.39
CA VAL A 181 -10.05 -0.29 10.37
C VAL A 181 -9.67 -1.70 10.81
N CYS A 182 -8.51 -1.90 11.44
CA CYS A 182 -8.11 -3.21 11.97
C CYS A 182 -9.01 -3.65 13.14
N LEU A 183 -9.44 -2.72 13.99
CA LEU A 183 -10.40 -2.99 15.05
C LEU A 183 -11.77 -3.38 14.47
N ALA A 184 -12.29 -2.59 13.52
CA ALA A 184 -13.56 -2.89 12.86
C ALA A 184 -13.54 -4.23 12.11
N ALA A 185 -12.39 -4.62 11.56
CA ALA A 185 -12.19 -5.89 10.90
C ALA A 185 -11.96 -7.08 11.87
N GLY A 186 -11.81 -6.83 13.17
CA GLY A 186 -11.51 -7.87 14.17
C GLY A 186 -10.10 -8.45 14.04
N ILE A 187 -9.14 -7.66 13.57
CA ILE A 187 -7.72 -8.03 13.53
C ILE A 187 -7.06 -7.79 14.89
N ILE A 188 -7.48 -6.73 15.58
CA ILE A 188 -7.07 -6.40 16.94
C ILE A 188 -8.30 -6.30 17.85
N GLU A 189 -8.09 -6.53 19.14
CA GLU A 189 -9.11 -6.44 20.19
C GLU A 189 -8.86 -5.21 21.08
N VAL A 190 -9.91 -4.73 21.77
CA VAL A 190 -9.86 -3.56 22.69
C VAL A 190 -9.45 -3.99 24.10
#